data_AF-A0A1W2D870-F1
#
_entry.id   AF-A0A1W2D870-F1
#
_cell.length_a   1.000
_cell.length_b   1.000
_cell.length_c   1.000
_cell.angle_alpha   90.00
_cell.angle_beta   90.00
_cell.angle_gamma   90.00
#
_symmetry.space_group_name_H-M   'P 1'
#
loop_
_entity.id
_entity.type
_entity.pdbx_description
1 polymer ?
#
loop_
_entity_poly.entity_id
_entity_poly.type
_entity_poly.pdbx_seq_one_letter_code
_entity_poly.pdbx_strand_id
1 'polypeptide(L)' 'MNTPPIKKIVLWLLTIFLLYAILTSPTEAANIVGSAWDVIANGVTNIGRFFDSLIAR' A
#
# COMPACT_ATOMS: atom_id res chain seq x y z
N MET A 1 29.64 17.08 -17.05
CA MET A 1 29.13 16.43 -15.81
C MET A 1 27.85 15.71 -16.17
N ASN A 2 27.84 14.38 -16.22
CA ASN A 2 26.59 13.63 -16.31
C ASN A 2 25.88 13.74 -14.97
N THR A 3 25.04 14.76 -14.80
CA THR A 3 24.16 14.83 -13.65
C THR A 3 23.33 13.54 -13.62
N PRO A 4 23.27 12.83 -12.48
CA PRO A 4 22.36 11.70 -12.37
C PRO A 4 20.97 12.18 -12.79
N PRO A 5 20.24 11.42 -13.62
CA PRO A 5 18.92 11.84 -14.04
C PRO A 5 18.09 12.15 -12.78
N ILE A 6 17.45 13.32 -12.74
CA ILE A 6 16.70 13.84 -11.58
C ILE A 6 15.81 12.76 -10.97
N LYS A 7 15.22 11.91 -11.83
CA LYS A 7 14.47 10.72 -11.45
C LYS A 7 15.18 9.82 -10.42
N LYS A 8 16.48 9.54 -10.59
CA LYS A 8 17.25 8.71 -9.65
C LYS A 8 17.42 9.39 -8.29
N ILE A 9 17.66 10.71 -8.28
CA ILE A 9 17.83 11.47 -7.04
C ILE A 9 16.51 11.49 -6.26
N VAL A 10 15.40 11.80 -6.95
CA VAL A 10 14.06 11.81 -6.34
C VAL A 10 13.69 10.42 -5.84
N LEU A 11 13.95 9.35 -6.60
CA LEU A 11 13.67 7.98 -6.19
C LEU A 11 14.45 7.62 -4.92
N TRP A 12 15.74 7.94 -4.86
CA TRP A 12 16.57 7.68 -3.69
C TRP A 12 16.12 8.48 -2.47
N LEU A 13 15.77 9.76 -2.65
CA LEU A 13 15.24 10.61 -1.59
C LEU A 13 13.93 10.03 -1.03
N LEU A 14 12.99 9.66 -1.90
CA LEU A 14 11.74 9.02 -1.50
C LEU A 14 11.98 7.70 -0.77
N THR A 15 12.94 6.89 -1.24
CA THR A 15 13.28 5.60 -0.63
C THR A 15 13.79 5.78 0.79
N ILE A 16 14.76 6.70 0.99
CA ILE A 16 15.32 6.99 2.31
C ILE A 16 14.25 7.55 3.24
N PHE A 17 13.41 8.46 2.74
CA PHE A 17 12.29 9.01 3.49
C PHE A 17 11.30 7.92 3.93
N LEU A 18 10.94 7.00 3.04
CA LEU A 18 10.03 5.90 3.34
C LEU A 18 10.62 4.98 4.42
N LEU A 19 11.89 4.61 4.29
CA LEU A 19 12.60 3.82 5.30
C LEU A 19 12.60 4.54 6.66
N TYR A 20 12.91 5.85 6.68
CA TYR A 20 12.87 6.64 7.90
C TYR A 20 11.48 6.68 8.52
N ALA A 21 10.43 6.89 7.73
CA ALA A 21 9.05 6.91 8.21
C ALA A 21 8.62 5.57 8.81
N ILE A 22 8.98 4.45 8.18
CA ILE A 22 8.69 3.11 8.70
C ILE A 22 9.43 2.87 10.03
N LEU A 23 10.70 3.27 10.13
CA LEU A 23 11.50 3.04 11.34
C LEU A 23 11.14 3.99 12.49
N THR A 24 10.74 5.22 12.18
CA THR A 24 10.42 6.26 13.18
C THR A 24 8.99 6.11 13.70
N SER A 25 8.06 5.78 12.80
CA SER A 25 6.63 5.66 13.09
C SER A 25 6.10 4.33 12.54
N PRO A 26 6.54 3.18 13.11
CA PRO A 26 6.17 1.86 12.62
C PRO A 26 4.67 1.60 12.78
N THR A 27 4.05 2.14 13.83
CA THR A 27 2.63 2.00 14.10
C THR A 27 1.79 2.70 13.04
N GLU A 28 2.11 3.94 12.70
CA GLU A 28 1.43 4.68 11.63
C GLU A 28 1.59 3.98 10.27
N ALA A 29 2.80 3.49 9.95
CA ALA A 29 3.04 2.73 8.73
C ALA A 29 2.19 1.45 8.68
N ALA A 30 2.12 0.70 9.78
CA ALA A 30 1.30 -0.50 9.90
C ALA A 30 -0.20 -0.18 9.77
N ASN A 31 -0.67 0.93 10.35
CA ASN A 31 -2.06 1.37 10.24
C ASN A 31 -2.44 1.72 8.79
N ILE A 32 -1.54 2.40 8.05
CA ILE A 32 -1.78 2.73 6.64
C ILE A 32 -1.85 1.44 5.80
N VAL A 33 -0.89 0.53 5.97
CA VAL A 33 -0.88 -0.75 5.23
C VAL A 33 -2.09 -1.62 5.61
N GLY A 34 -2.44 -1.68 6.89
CA GLY A 34 -3.60 -2.41 7.39
C GLY A 34 -4.90 -1.87 6.80
N SER A 35 -5.10 -0.56 6.85
CA SER A 35 -6.31 0.06 6.26
C SER A 35 -6.41 -0.17 4.74
N ALA A 36 -5.29 -0.10 4.01
CA ALA A 36 -5.27 -0.42 2.58
C ALA A 36 -5.64 -1.89 2.34
N TRP A 37 -5.10 -2.80 3.16
CA TRP A 37 -5.41 -4.23 3.07
C TRP A 37 -6.88 -4.52 3.39
N ASP A 38 -7.45 -3.89 4.41
CA ASP A 38 -8.85 -4.04 4.78
C ASP A 38 -9.77 -3.64 3.64
N VAL A 39 -9.48 -2.56 2.92
CA VAL A 39 -10.27 -2.15 1.74
C VAL A 39 -10.26 -3.24 0.68
N ILE A 40 -9.10 -3.83 0.39
CA ILE A 40 -8.96 -4.91 -0.59
C ILE A 40 -9.69 -6.16 -0.12
N ALA A 41 -9.47 -6.61 1.12
CA ALA A 41 -10.06 -7.80 1.69
C ALA A 41 -11.60 -7.70 1.77
N ASN A 42 -12.12 -6.54 2.16
CA ASN A 42 -13.56 -6.28 2.17
C ASN A 42 -14.13 -6.29 0.74
N GLY A 43 -13.42 -5.71 -0.23
CA GLY A 43 -13.79 -5.77 -1.64
C GLY A 43 -13.92 -7.22 -2.15
N VAL A 44 -12.89 -8.04 -1.91
CA VAL A 44 -12.89 -9.46 -2.30
C VAL A 44 -14.01 -10.23 -1.61
N THR A 45 -14.21 -10.02 -0.30
CA THR A 45 -15.27 -10.70 0.46
C THR A 45 -16.65 -10.34 -0.06
N ASN A 46 -16.89 -9.07 -0.42
CA ASN A 46 -18.16 -8.64 -0.98
C ASN A 46 -18.43 -9.26 -2.35
N ILE A 47 -17.40 -9.45 -3.18
CA ILE A 47 -17.51 -10.16 -4.46
C ILE A 47 -17.88 -11.62 -4.21
N GLY A 48 -17.20 -12.31 -3.28
CA GLY A 48 -17.52 -13.69 -2.93
C GLY A 48 -18.98 -13.86 -2.48
N ARG A 49 -19.42 -13.02 -1.53
CA ARG A 49 -20.82 -13.00 -1.06
C ARG A 49 -21.83 -12.76 -2.18
N PHE A 50 -21.51 -11.91 -3.14
CA PHE A 50 -22.36 -11.68 -4.30
C PHE A 50 -22.53 -12.96 -5.11
N PHE A 51 -21.44 -13.67 -5.45
CA PHE A 51 -21.53 -14.92 -6.18
C PHE A 51 -22.23 -16.03 -5.38
N ASP A 52 -21.98 -16.14 -4.08
CA ASP A 52 -22.69 -17.07 -3.20
C ASP A 52 -24.20 -16.82 -3.26
N SER A 53 -24.63 -15.55 -3.24
CA SER A 53 -26.05 -15.18 -3.36
C SER A 53 -26.67 -15.51 -4.72
N LEU A 54 -25.86 -15.55 -5.79
CA LEU A 54 -26.31 -15.93 -7.13
C LEU A 54 -26.47 -17.44 -7.28
N ILE A 55 -25.57 -18.22 -6.68
CA ILE A 55 -25.57 -19.70 -6.76
C ILE A 55 -26.57 -20.31 -5.78
N ALA A 56 -26.76 -19.69 -4.61
CA ALA A 56 -27.72 -20.15 -3.60
C ALA A 56 -29.19 -19.88 -3.99
N ARG A 57 -29.45 -19.42 -5.21
CA ARG A 57 -30.77 -19.13 -5.77
C ARG A 57 -31.10 -20.13 -6.88
#